data_AF-F3L3N1-F1
#
_entry.id   AF-F3L3N1-F1
#
_cell.length_a   1.000
_cell.length_b   1.000
_cell.length_c   1.000
_cell.angle_alpha   90.00
_cell.angle_beta   90.00
_cell.angle_gamma   90.00
#
_symmetry.space_group_name_H-M   'P 1'
#
loop_
_entity.id
_entity.type
_entity.pdbx_description
1 polymer ?
#
loop_
_entity_poly.entity_id
_entity_poly.type
_entity_poly.pdbx_seq_one_letter_code
_entity_poly.pdbx_strand_id
1 'polypeptide(L)'
;MTNFFEGIIPIFAIVFVFGMPVMIVWIALNFSNKKREQFHQSLQKVIDSGQNLTPELLQSIPGYVEEPKPMNDIKIGAILTGIGLGIALIGKVGLNANVVMSAGLLVALLGLAFLAYGIYDKK
;
A
#
# COMPACT_ATOMS: atom_id res chain seq x y z
N MET A 1 10.52 -24.69 33.58
CA MET A 1 10.17 -23.29 33.20
C MET A 1 10.53 -22.96 31.75
N THR A 2 11.36 -23.75 31.04
CA THR A 2 11.71 -23.52 29.62
C THR A 2 10.59 -23.92 28.65
N ASN A 3 9.96 -25.08 28.89
CA ASN A 3 8.94 -25.66 27.98
C ASN A 3 7.69 -24.78 27.76
N PHE A 4 7.33 -23.93 28.73
CA PHE A 4 6.15 -23.06 28.62
C PHE A 4 6.41 -21.88 27.67
N PHE A 5 7.57 -21.24 27.79
CA PHE A 5 7.95 -20.15 26.90
C PHE A 5 8.25 -20.64 25.48
N GLU A 6 8.84 -21.82 25.33
CA GLU A 6 9.07 -22.45 24.01
C GLU A 6 7.77 -22.72 23.23
N GLY A 7 6.68 -23.06 23.92
CA GLY A 7 5.37 -23.27 23.26
C GLY A 7 4.67 -21.96 22.88
N ILE A 8 4.88 -20.88 23.64
CA ILE A 8 4.21 -19.59 23.42
C ILE A 8 4.86 -18.78 22.29
N ILE A 9 6.19 -18.84 22.17
CA ILE A 9 6.94 -18.10 21.14
C ILE A 9 6.42 -18.33 19.71
N PRO A 10 6.22 -19.57 19.22
CA PRO A 10 5.74 -19.79 17.85
C PRO A 10 4.30 -19.31 17.64
N ILE A 11 3.44 -19.42 18.66
CA ILE A 11 2.06 -18.93 18.60
C ILE A 11 2.06 -17.41 18.45
N PHE A 12 2.86 -16.72 19.27
CA PHE A 12 3.02 -15.27 19.16
C PHE A 12 3.61 -14.84 17.82
N ALA A 13 4.60 -15.57 17.31
CA ALA A 13 5.19 -15.28 15.99
C ALA A 13 4.13 -15.33 14.88
N ILE A 14 3.29 -16.37 14.85
CA ILE A 14 2.21 -16.50 13.87
C ILE A 14 1.19 -15.37 14.03
N VAL A 15 0.73 -15.13 15.26
CA VAL A 15 -0.27 -14.08 15.53
C VAL A 15 0.23 -12.70 15.15
N PHE A 16 1.49 -12.36 15.41
CA PHE A 16 2.02 -11.05 15.03
C PHE A 16 2.27 -10.92 13.53
N VAL A 17 2.80 -11.96 12.87
CA VAL A 17 3.06 -11.94 11.43
C VAL A 17 1.76 -11.75 10.64
N PHE A 18 0.68 -12.42 11.03
CA PHE A 18 -0.62 -12.28 10.34
C PHE A 18 -1.51 -11.18 10.92
N GLY A 19 -1.42 -10.93 12.23
CA GLY A 19 -2.24 -9.94 12.93
C GLY A 19 -1.81 -8.50 12.67
N MET A 20 -0.51 -8.24 12.49
CA MET A 20 -0.03 -6.88 12.18
C MET A 20 -0.61 -6.33 10.87
N PRO A 21 -0.55 -7.04 9.72
CA PRO A 21 -1.20 -6.56 8.49
C PRO A 21 -2.68 -6.26 8.67
N VAL A 22 -3.44 -7.13 9.36
CA VAL A 22 -4.87 -6.93 9.62
C VAL A 22 -5.11 -5.68 10.47
N MET A 23 -4.31 -5.48 11.53
CA MET A 23 -4.41 -4.31 12.40
C MET A 23 -4.09 -3.01 11.66
N ILE A 24 -3.05 -3.01 10.82
CA ILE A 24 -2.68 -1.85 10.00
C ILE A 24 -3.83 -1.45 9.07
N VAL A 25 -4.41 -2.42 8.35
CA VAL A 25 -5.56 -2.17 7.47
C VAL A 25 -6.76 -1.67 8.26
N TRP A 26 -7.07 -2.27 9.41
CA TRP A 26 -8.18 -1.83 10.27
C TRP A 26 -8.02 -0.39 10.76
N ILE A 27 -6.81 -0.03 11.23
CA ILE A 27 -6.48 1.33 11.63
C ILE A 27 -6.65 2.29 10.44
N ALA A 28 -6.05 1.97 9.28
CA ALA A 28 -6.15 2.81 8.09
C ALA A 28 -7.61 3.07 7.68
N LEU A 29 -8.45 2.02 7.68
CA LEU A 29 -9.88 2.13 7.38
C LEU A 29 -10.62 2.98 8.41
N ASN A 30 -10.39 2.76 9.70
CA ASN A 30 -11.03 3.52 10.77
C ASN A 30 -10.69 5.03 10.70
N PHE A 31 -9.44 5.38 10.43
CA PHE A 31 -9.05 6.78 10.21
C PHE A 31 -9.66 7.36 8.95
N SER A 32 -9.77 6.59 7.87
CA SER A 32 -10.42 7.05 6.64
C SER A 32 -11.90 7.36 6.87
N ASN A 33 -12.62 6.51 7.59
CA ASN A 33 -14.05 6.71 7.89
C ASN A 33 -14.28 7.96 8.73
N LYS A 34 -13.48 8.17 9.79
CA LYS A 34 -13.58 9.37 10.63
C LYS A 34 -13.35 10.66 9.86
N LYS A 35 -12.38 10.68 8.93
CA LYS A 35 -12.12 11.85 8.07
C LYS A 35 -13.31 12.19 7.18
N ARG A 36 -14.00 11.18 6.64
CA ARG A 36 -15.19 11.36 5.80
C ARG A 36 -16.33 11.98 6.58
N GLU A 37 -16.62 11.46 7.78
CA GLU A 37 -17.68 11.97 8.66
C GLU A 37 -17.46 13.45 9.03
N GLN A 38 -16.24 13.80 9.43
CA GLN A 38 -15.90 15.19 9.79
C GLN A 38 -16.02 16.15 8.60
N PHE A 39 -15.66 15.71 7.40
CA PHE A 39 -15.80 16.51 6.20
C PHE A 39 -17.28 16.72 5.83
N HIS A 40 -18.11 15.68 5.89
CA HIS A 40 -19.55 15.80 5.64
C HIS A 40 -20.23 16.76 6.63
N GLN A 41 -19.88 16.70 7.91
CA GLN A 41 -20.37 17.64 8.92
C GLN A 41 -19.93 19.09 8.63
N SER A 42 -18.71 19.27 8.13
CA SER A 42 -18.19 20.60 7.79
C SER A 42 -18.89 21.16 6.55
N LEU A 43 -19.14 20.33 5.53
CA LEU A 43 -19.93 20.71 4.36
C LEU A 43 -21.37 21.09 4.72
N GLN A 44 -22.03 20.33 5.58
CA GLN A 44 -23.40 20.64 6.03
C GLN A 44 -23.45 22.04 6.66
N LYS A 45 -22.48 22.39 7.53
CA LYS A 45 -22.39 23.73 8.12
C LYS A 45 -22.18 24.84 7.08
N VAL A 46 -21.40 24.59 6.03
CA VAL A 46 -21.17 25.56 4.93
C VAL A 46 -22.44 25.76 4.10
N ILE A 47 -23.17 24.68 3.81
CA ILE A 47 -24.46 24.72 3.09
C ILE A 47 -25.50 25.49 3.93
N ASP A 48 -25.62 25.18 5.22
CA ASP A 48 -26.56 25.84 6.14
C ASP A 48 -26.25 27.33 6.32
N SER A 49 -24.98 27.73 6.15
CA SER A 49 -24.54 29.12 6.23
C SER A 49 -24.81 29.92 4.95
N GLY A 50 -25.40 29.32 3.91
CA GLY A 50 -25.78 30.00 2.66
C GLY A 50 -24.61 30.48 1.81
N GLN A 51 -23.40 29.97 2.02
CA GLN A 51 -22.22 30.32 1.22
C GLN A 51 -22.26 29.59 -0.14
N ASN A 52 -21.91 30.31 -1.20
CA ASN A 52 -21.74 29.71 -2.53
C ASN A 52 -20.59 28.70 -2.47
N LEU A 53 -20.89 27.43 -2.78
CA LEU A 53 -19.90 26.37 -2.83
C LEU A 53 -18.90 26.68 -3.95
N THR A 54 -17.67 27.04 -3.59
CA THR A 54 -16.58 27.22 -4.55
C THR A 54 -16.23 25.87 -5.20
N PRO A 55 -15.87 25.85 -6.51
CA PRO A 55 -15.53 24.62 -7.22
C PRO A 55 -14.42 23.78 -6.56
N GLU A 56 -13.49 24.45 -5.87
CA GLU A 56 -12.41 23.80 -5.09
C GLU A 56 -12.95 22.93 -3.94
N LEU A 57 -14.05 23.33 -3.29
CA LEU A 57 -14.67 22.54 -2.21
C LEU A 57 -15.32 21.26 -2.74
N LEU A 58 -15.88 21.31 -3.95
CA LEU A 58 -16.45 20.13 -4.61
C LEU A 58 -15.37 19.11 -4.99
N GLN A 59 -14.18 19.58 -5.37
CA GLN A 59 -13.01 18.72 -5.66
C GLN A 59 -12.40 18.13 -4.38
N SER A 60 -12.58 18.78 -3.23
CA SER A 60 -12.10 18.29 -1.93
C SER A 60 -12.99 17.22 -1.29
N ILE A 61 -14.12 16.86 -1.93
CA ILE A 61 -15.06 15.87 -1.38
C ILE A 61 -14.35 14.50 -1.22
N PRO A 62 -14.38 13.88 -0.03
CA PRO A 62 -13.87 12.55 0.18
C PRO A 62 -14.58 11.55 -0.73
N GLY A 63 -13.86 11.00 -1.69
CA GLY A 63 -14.42 10.14 -2.75
C GLY A 63 -14.58 10.82 -4.09
N TYR A 64 -14.20 12.11 -4.22
CA TYR A 64 -13.89 12.71 -5.52
C TYR A 64 -12.71 11.95 -6.10
N VAL A 65 -13.01 11.11 -7.10
CA VAL A 65 -12.00 10.43 -7.89
C VAL A 65 -11.61 11.43 -8.97
N GLU A 66 -10.48 12.12 -8.78
CA GLU A 66 -9.80 12.76 -9.92
C GLU A 66 -9.74 11.73 -11.05
N GLU A 67 -10.03 12.17 -12.29
CA GLU A 67 -9.93 11.29 -13.46
C GLU A 67 -8.68 10.43 -13.33
N PRO A 68 -8.80 9.09 -13.48
CA PRO A 68 -7.71 8.19 -13.16
C PRO A 68 -6.49 8.62 -13.95
N LYS A 69 -5.56 9.29 -13.27
CA LYS A 69 -4.32 9.73 -13.86
C LYS A 69 -3.69 8.48 -14.43
N PRO A 70 -3.37 8.43 -15.75
CA PRO A 70 -2.86 7.21 -16.36
C PRO A 70 -1.73 6.69 -15.50
N MET A 71 -1.93 5.49 -14.95
CA MET A 71 -0.96 4.86 -14.08
C MET A 71 0.36 4.87 -14.82
N ASN A 72 1.38 5.45 -14.20
CA ASN A 72 2.67 5.54 -14.86
C ASN A 72 3.34 4.18 -14.71
N ASP A 73 3.04 3.28 -15.64
CA ASP A 73 3.51 1.90 -15.64
C ASP A 73 5.05 1.82 -15.65
N ILE A 74 5.73 2.85 -16.19
CA ILE A 74 7.19 3.01 -16.08
C ILE A 74 7.62 3.20 -14.62
N LYS A 75 6.94 4.09 -13.86
CA LYS A 75 7.24 4.29 -12.43
C LYS A 75 6.98 3.03 -11.63
N ILE A 76 5.84 2.38 -11.86
CA ILE A 76 5.45 1.16 -11.15
C ILE A 76 6.45 0.04 -11.45
N GLY A 77 6.80 -0.15 -12.72
CA GLY A 77 7.78 -1.15 -13.14
C GLY A 77 9.18 -0.91 -12.58
N ALA A 78 9.64 0.34 -12.55
CA ALA A 78 10.94 0.69 -11.95
C ALA A 78 10.99 0.39 -10.45
N ILE A 79 9.93 0.76 -9.72
CA ILE A 79 9.82 0.51 -8.28
C ILE A 79 9.79 -0.99 -7.99
N LEU A 80 8.94 -1.75 -8.70
CA LEU A 80 8.85 -3.20 -8.53
C LEU A 80 10.16 -3.91 -8.85
N THR A 81 10.86 -3.46 -9.89
CA THR A 81 12.19 -4.02 -10.24
C THR A 81 13.18 -3.80 -9.10
N GLY A 82 13.23 -2.58 -8.55
CA GLY A 82 14.08 -2.26 -7.41
C GLY A 82 13.76 -3.08 -6.16
N ILE A 83 12.48 -3.24 -5.83
CA ILE A 83 12.02 -4.06 -4.69
C ILE A 83 12.42 -5.53 -4.90
N GLY A 84 12.17 -6.09 -6.07
CA GLY A 84 12.50 -7.48 -6.38
C GLY A 84 14.00 -7.75 -6.31
N LEU A 85 14.83 -6.86 -6.86
CA LEU A 85 16.29 -6.96 -6.74
C LEU A 85 16.75 -6.85 -5.27
N GLY A 86 16.15 -5.95 -4.49
CA GLY A 86 16.43 -5.83 -3.06
C GLY A 86 16.14 -7.12 -2.30
N ILE A 87 14.95 -7.71 -2.52
CA ILE A 87 14.57 -9.00 -1.90
C ILE A 87 15.51 -10.12 -2.36
N ALA A 88 15.87 -10.14 -3.64
CA ALA A 88 16.79 -11.16 -4.18
C ALA A 88 18.17 -11.08 -3.53
N LEU A 89 18.70 -9.86 -3.34
CA LEU A 89 19.96 -9.60 -2.67
C LEU A 89 19.91 -9.96 -1.19
N ILE A 90 18.81 -9.66 -0.50
CA ILE A 90 18.59 -10.10 0.89
C ILE A 90 18.58 -11.63 0.96
N GLY A 91 17.90 -12.29 0.03
CA GLY A 91 17.87 -13.76 -0.05
C GLY A 91 19.26 -14.37 -0.24
N LYS A 92 20.10 -13.78 -1.10
CA LYS A 92 21.46 -14.29 -1.39
C LYS A 92 22.49 -13.93 -0.33
N VAL A 93 22.56 -12.67 0.07
CA VAL A 93 23.64 -12.11 0.92
C VAL A 93 23.25 -12.14 2.40
N GLY A 94 21.99 -11.84 2.72
CA GLY A 94 21.54 -11.73 4.12
C GLY A 94 21.14 -13.07 4.73
N LEU A 95 20.22 -13.79 4.05
CA LEU A 95 19.58 -15.00 4.59
C LEU A 95 20.17 -16.31 4.05
N ASN A 96 20.99 -16.24 2.99
CA ASN A 96 21.52 -17.40 2.25
C ASN A 96 20.42 -18.43 1.89
N ALA A 97 19.24 -17.93 1.58
CA ALA A 97 18.03 -18.70 1.32
C ALA A 97 17.64 -18.56 -0.15
N ASN A 98 17.90 -19.62 -0.93
CA ASN A 98 17.63 -19.65 -2.37
C ASN A 98 16.15 -19.38 -2.69
N VAL A 99 15.22 -19.82 -1.83
CA VAL A 99 13.78 -19.58 -1.99
C VAL A 99 13.45 -18.08 -1.96
N VAL A 100 14.03 -17.34 -1.01
CA VAL A 100 13.84 -15.88 -0.90
C VAL A 100 14.46 -15.16 -2.08
N MET A 101 15.63 -15.62 -2.54
CA MET A 101 16.28 -15.09 -3.74
C MET A 101 15.40 -15.28 -4.99
N SER A 102 14.83 -16.47 -5.18
CA SER A 102 13.95 -16.75 -6.32
C SER A 102 12.64 -15.96 -6.28
N ALA A 103 12.08 -15.74 -5.08
CA ALA A 103 10.90 -14.92 -4.91
C ALA A 103 11.18 -13.44 -5.27
N GLY A 104 12.33 -12.91 -4.83
CA GLY A 104 12.76 -11.56 -5.20
C GLY A 104 12.98 -11.40 -6.71
N LEU A 105 13.62 -12.37 -7.35
CA LEU A 105 13.83 -12.37 -8.81
C LEU A 105 12.51 -12.39 -9.58
N LEU A 106 11.52 -13.15 -9.12
CA LEU A 106 10.19 -13.16 -9.73
C LEU A 106 9.56 -11.75 -9.69
N VAL A 107 9.60 -11.11 -8.52
CA VAL A 107 9.09 -9.74 -8.35
C VAL A 107 9.86 -8.75 -9.23
N ALA A 108 11.17 -8.92 -9.39
CA ALA A 108 11.99 -8.07 -10.25
C ALA A 108 11.60 -8.21 -11.74
N LEU A 109 11.33 -9.44 -12.19
CA LEU A 109 10.89 -9.73 -13.56
C LEU A 109 9.50 -9.15 -13.84
N LEU A 110 8.58 -9.20 -12.87
CA LEU A 110 7.29 -8.51 -13.00
C LEU A 110 7.47 -7.00 -13.15
N GLY A 111 8.36 -6.40 -12.36
CA GLY A 111 8.73 -5.00 -12.51
C GLY A 111 9.27 -4.66 -13.89
N LEU A 112 10.15 -5.49 -14.43
CA LEU A 112 10.68 -5.32 -15.79
C LEU A 112 9.59 -5.43 -16.86
N ALA A 113 8.60 -6.31 -16.68
CA ALA A 113 7.46 -6.43 -17.59
C ALA A 113 6.62 -5.14 -17.62
N PHE A 114 6.27 -4.59 -16.46
CA PHE A 114 5.55 -3.30 -16.37
C PHE A 114 6.37 -2.13 -16.92
N LEU A 115 7.69 -2.14 -16.69
CA LEU A 115 8.57 -1.11 -17.21
C LEU A 115 8.65 -1.17 -18.74
N ALA A 116 8.80 -2.36 -19.31
CA ALA A 116 8.82 -2.56 -20.76
C ALA A 116 7.48 -2.18 -21.39
N TYR A 117 6.36 -2.59 -20.79
CA TYR A 117 5.02 -2.22 -21.22
C TYR A 117 4.82 -0.70 -21.18
N GLY A 118 5.19 -0.05 -20.08
CA GLY A 118 5.04 1.39 -19.93
C GLY A 118 5.91 2.19 -20.91
N ILE A 119 7.09 1.68 -21.32
CA ILE A 119 7.90 2.30 -22.37
C ILE A 119 7.25 2.11 -23.75
N TYR A 120 6.64 0.96 -24.01
CA TYR A 120 5.95 0.67 -25.27
C TYR A 120 4.68 1.52 -25.42
N ASP A 121 3.86 1.61 -24.38
CA ASP A 121 2.60 2.38 -24.38
C ASP A 121 2.82 3.90 -24.57
N LYS A 122 4.00 4.39 -24.16
CA LYS A 122 4.37 5.80 -24.28
C LYS A 122 4.95 6.17 -25.66
N LYS A 123 5.19 5.18 -26.54
CA LYS A 123 5.71 5.37 -27.90
C LYS A 123 4.57 5.45 -28.91
#